data_AF-A0A952W8W1-F1
#
_entry.id   AF-A0A952W8W1-F1
#
_cell.length_a   1.000
_cell.length_b   1.000
_cell.length_c   1.000
_cell.angle_alpha   90.00
_cell.angle_beta   90.00
_cell.angle_gamma   90.00
#
_symmetry.space_group_name_H-M   'P 1'
#
loop_
_entity.id
_entity.type
_entity.pdbx_description
1 polymer ?
#
loop_
_entity_poly.entity_id
_entity_poly.type
_entity_poly.pdbx_seq_one_letter_code
_entity_poly.pdbx_strand_id
1 'polypeptide(L)'
;MDTSTHALSLTRMLRGYIPPAVVGGCAGAVTMWWAAFFTHLPGVDIATGVIGLIIAAALISGIAIVVRLLPPRKTLAAGLLAGVFAGVLNLPALGARLADDSKILAAQTQQSQEDGGAPPTGPDQSLAPGIPHQDTAAAGTSLRPGAFLMAVGFLGTCGLAGLIAGGIARVIPRLAPDDSVHWLGRMAIVATVATGLLIVLGGAVTSAEAGMAVPDWPTTYGANMFLYPLGAMAHPRVFLEHTHRLYGSMVGLNVILLCLMVWGIDRRRWARYFALAMVALVSVQGYIGGKRVYDDSIPLAIVHGVLAQVFFGLLVAQAVWLSAAWRRMEPTVRIPRLKRVSTGLVHAMILQLAMGASFRHLQGVSKGAMHALWTHVTFAIVVTALAVMVAAVAQRTDRTDPRRRVLHAGGRAMLVVVALQVVLGVLALVAVVHNPRAGRLPTAETIRAGEEQPVRVGQALFATAHQGNGALMFGLAMFMLAWSRRGAVPPSKPVQDKHPV
;
A
#
# COMPACT_ATOMS: atom_id res chain seq x y z
N MET A 1 37.84 20.21 29.18
CA MET A 1 37.51 19.75 27.83
C MET A 1 36.04 19.36 27.82
N ASP A 2 35.22 20.14 27.14
CA ASP A 2 33.77 20.12 27.24
C ASP A 2 33.17 19.05 26.31
N THR A 3 32.82 17.90 26.88
CA THR A 3 32.18 16.77 26.16
C THR A 3 30.74 17.09 25.74
N SER A 4 30.11 18.10 26.33
CA SER A 4 28.72 18.47 26.06
C SER A 4 28.54 19.19 24.70
N THR A 5 29.51 20.00 24.29
CA THR A 5 29.50 20.74 23.02
C THR A 5 29.73 19.82 21.80
N HIS A 6 30.58 18.79 21.93
CA HIS A 6 30.78 17.79 20.88
C HIS A 6 29.56 16.86 20.70
N ALA A 7 28.92 16.44 21.79
CA ALA A 7 27.71 15.61 21.74
C ALA A 7 26.52 16.36 21.09
N LEU A 8 26.36 17.65 21.39
CA LEU A 8 25.37 18.54 20.76
C LEU A 8 25.67 18.80 19.27
N SER A 9 26.94 18.84 18.87
CA SER A 9 27.37 18.99 17.48
C SER A 9 27.04 17.73 16.65
N LEU A 10 27.35 16.54 17.18
CA LEU A 10 27.07 15.27 16.51
C LEU A 10 25.55 15.03 16.35
N THR A 11 24.75 15.30 17.40
CA THR A 11 23.29 15.17 17.30
C THR A 11 22.67 16.17 16.32
N ARG A 12 23.17 17.40 16.22
CA ARG A 12 22.71 18.36 15.20
C ARG A 12 23.12 17.95 13.79
N MET A 13 24.32 17.39 13.63
CA MET A 13 24.80 16.88 12.34
C MET A 13 23.94 15.70 11.86
N LEU A 14 23.71 14.70 12.72
CA LEU A 14 22.90 13.51 12.39
C LEU A 14 21.43 13.84 12.07
N ARG A 15 20.84 14.85 12.73
CA ARG A 15 19.48 15.33 12.42
C ARG A 15 19.31 15.81 10.97
N GLY A 16 20.39 16.25 10.32
CA GLY A 16 20.38 16.68 8.92
C GLY A 16 20.32 15.54 7.90
N TYR A 17 20.61 14.30 8.31
CA TYR A 17 20.75 13.15 7.41
C TYR A 17 19.73 12.04 7.70
N ILE A 18 19.30 11.86 8.95
CA ILE A 18 18.40 10.77 9.33
C ILE A 18 17.03 10.86 8.63
N PRO A 19 16.25 11.96 8.72
CA PRO A 19 14.94 12.02 8.06
C PRO A 19 15.00 11.82 6.54
N PRO A 20 15.93 12.44 5.79
CA PRO A 20 16.09 12.15 4.36
C PRO A 20 16.47 10.69 4.08
N ALA A 21 17.35 10.09 4.90
CA ALA A 21 17.78 8.71 4.72
C ALA A 21 16.63 7.73 4.95
N VAL A 22 15.84 7.92 6.01
CA VAL A 22 14.66 7.10 6.31
C VAL A 22 13.64 7.20 5.17
N VAL A 23 13.29 8.42 4.74
CA VAL A 23 12.31 8.62 3.66
C VAL A 23 12.83 8.06 2.32
N GLY A 24 14.10 8.29 2.02
CA GLY A 24 14.74 7.79 0.80
C GLY A 24 14.82 6.27 0.79
N GLY A 25 15.16 5.66 1.92
CA GLY A 25 15.24 4.22 2.05
C GLY A 25 13.86 3.56 1.97
N CYS A 26 12.83 4.14 2.58
CA CYS A 26 11.44 3.70 2.41
C CYS A 26 10.97 3.79 0.95
N ALA A 27 11.25 4.91 0.27
CA ALA A 27 10.88 5.08 -1.14
C ALA A 27 11.63 4.09 -2.05
N GLY A 28 12.91 3.87 -1.78
CA GLY A 28 13.74 2.85 -2.44
C GLY A 28 13.18 1.45 -2.22
N ALA A 29 12.80 1.09 -1.00
CA ALA A 29 12.20 -0.20 -0.69
C ALA A 29 10.87 -0.40 -1.43
N VAL A 30 9.96 0.59 -1.39
CA VAL A 30 8.66 0.51 -2.08
C VAL A 30 8.82 0.31 -3.58
N THR A 31 9.71 1.05 -4.23
CA THR A 31 9.95 0.95 -5.67
C THR A 31 10.61 -0.37 -6.05
N MET A 32 11.60 -0.81 -5.27
CA MET A 32 12.27 -2.10 -5.45
C MET A 32 11.28 -3.27 -5.36
N TRP A 33 10.38 -3.27 -4.36
CA TRP A 33 9.38 -4.33 -4.18
C TRP A 33 8.42 -4.44 -5.36
N TRP A 34 7.99 -3.32 -5.93
CA TRP A 34 7.09 -3.35 -7.08
C TRP A 34 7.79 -3.80 -8.36
N ALA A 35 9.06 -3.43 -8.55
CA ALA A 35 9.87 -4.00 -9.60
C ALA A 35 10.03 -5.52 -9.42
N ALA A 36 10.31 -5.98 -8.19
CA ALA A 36 10.41 -7.40 -7.87
C ALA A 36 9.08 -8.13 -8.13
N PHE A 37 7.95 -7.58 -7.71
CA PHE A 37 6.62 -8.14 -7.94
C PHE A 37 6.37 -8.40 -9.42
N PHE A 38 6.55 -7.40 -10.28
CA PHE A 38 6.27 -7.56 -11.72
C PHE A 38 7.26 -8.49 -12.42
N THR A 39 8.55 -8.45 -12.03
CA THR A 39 9.59 -9.30 -12.63
C THR A 39 9.50 -10.76 -12.20
N HIS A 40 8.79 -11.06 -11.11
CA HIS A 40 8.58 -12.42 -10.60
C HIS A 40 7.12 -12.88 -10.75
N LEU A 41 6.29 -12.17 -11.53
CA LEU A 41 4.96 -12.66 -11.84
C LEU A 41 5.08 -14.02 -12.56
N PRO A 42 4.32 -15.05 -12.14
CA PRO A 42 4.29 -16.32 -12.83
C PRO A 42 3.94 -16.14 -14.32
N GLY A 43 4.73 -16.75 -15.21
CA GLY A 43 4.61 -16.60 -16.66
C GLY A 43 5.37 -15.41 -17.25
N VAL A 44 6.15 -14.67 -16.44
CA VAL A 44 7.07 -13.64 -16.92
C VAL A 44 8.49 -14.23 -16.99
N ASP A 45 8.93 -14.52 -18.21
CA ASP A 45 10.25 -15.12 -18.47
C ASP A 45 11.30 -14.03 -18.77
N ILE A 46 11.87 -13.45 -17.72
CA ILE A 46 12.97 -12.47 -17.81
C ILE A 46 14.26 -13.10 -17.30
N ALA A 47 15.36 -12.96 -18.04
CA ALA A 47 16.67 -13.45 -17.62
C ALA A 47 17.07 -12.89 -16.24
N THR A 48 17.58 -13.75 -15.35
CA THR A 48 17.89 -13.38 -13.95
C THR A 48 18.82 -12.17 -13.81
N GLY A 49 19.80 -12.02 -14.71
CA GLY A 49 20.68 -10.85 -14.75
C GLY A 49 19.92 -9.55 -15.03
N VAL A 50 18.93 -9.58 -15.92
CA VAL A 50 18.07 -8.43 -16.25
C VAL A 50 17.14 -8.09 -15.10
N ILE A 51 16.57 -9.09 -14.42
CA ILE A 51 15.77 -8.89 -13.20
C ILE A 51 16.58 -8.11 -12.15
N GLY A 52 17.83 -8.52 -11.91
CA GLY A 52 18.73 -7.83 -10.97
C GLY A 52 18.94 -6.35 -11.34
N LEU A 53 19.13 -6.05 -12.63
CA LEU A 53 19.28 -4.68 -13.11
C LEU A 53 18.00 -3.85 -12.93
N ILE A 54 16.83 -4.41 -13.23
CA ILE A 54 15.53 -3.72 -13.07
C ILE A 54 15.29 -3.39 -11.60
N ILE A 55 15.51 -4.35 -10.70
CA ILE A 55 15.34 -4.18 -9.26
C ILE A 55 16.31 -3.13 -8.71
N ALA A 56 17.59 -3.19 -9.12
CA ALA A 56 18.59 -2.20 -8.72
C ALA A 56 18.24 -0.80 -9.25
N ALA A 57 17.82 -0.67 -10.51
CA ALA A 57 17.40 0.59 -11.10
C ALA A 57 16.19 1.19 -10.37
N ALA A 58 15.21 0.37 -9.98
CA ALA A 58 14.05 0.80 -9.22
C ALA A 58 14.45 1.32 -7.83
N LEU A 59 15.28 0.56 -7.09
CA LEU A 59 15.83 0.97 -5.79
C LEU A 59 16.57 2.32 -5.88
N ILE A 60 17.49 2.43 -6.84
CA ILE A 60 18.29 3.63 -7.11
C ILE A 60 17.38 4.82 -7.42
N SER A 61 16.38 4.62 -8.28
CA SER A 61 15.43 5.67 -8.68
C SER A 61 14.60 6.18 -7.50
N GLY A 62 14.07 5.27 -6.69
CA GLY A 62 13.30 5.63 -5.49
C GLY A 62 14.11 6.48 -4.51
N ILE A 63 15.37 6.10 -4.25
CA ILE A 63 16.28 6.86 -3.39
C ILE A 63 16.63 8.21 -4.04
N ALA A 64 17.00 8.23 -5.32
CA ALA A 64 17.44 9.43 -6.02
C ALA A 64 16.35 10.52 -6.08
N ILE A 65 15.09 10.13 -6.29
CA ILE A 65 13.93 11.05 -6.32
C ILE A 65 13.75 11.80 -4.99
N VAL A 66 14.08 11.15 -3.87
CA VAL A 66 13.98 11.74 -2.53
C VAL A 66 15.25 12.53 -2.19
N VAL A 67 16.42 11.93 -2.41
CA VAL A 67 17.71 12.50 -2.02
C VAL A 67 18.05 13.75 -2.84
N ARG A 68 17.57 13.89 -4.09
CA ARG A 68 17.73 15.12 -4.89
C ARG A 68 17.16 16.38 -4.22
N LEU A 69 16.28 16.22 -3.24
CA LEU A 69 15.72 17.31 -2.45
C LEU A 69 16.75 17.93 -1.47
N LEU A 70 17.93 17.31 -1.30
CA LEU A 70 19.03 17.80 -0.46
C LEU A 70 20.09 18.56 -1.26
N PRO A 71 20.91 19.43 -0.61
CA PRO A 71 22.14 20.02 -1.14
C PRO A 71 23.06 19.01 -1.81
N PRO A 72 23.79 19.33 -2.92
CA PRO A 72 24.58 18.33 -3.64
C PRO A 72 25.70 17.76 -2.77
N ARG A 73 26.21 18.57 -1.84
CA ARG A 73 27.17 18.19 -0.81
C ARG A 73 26.65 17.09 0.14
N LYS A 74 25.33 16.98 0.34
CA LYS A 74 24.71 16.01 1.25
C LYS A 74 24.19 14.75 0.55
N THR A 75 24.03 14.77 -0.78
CA THR A 75 23.33 13.68 -1.50
C THR A 75 24.04 12.34 -1.42
N LEU A 76 25.38 12.29 -1.46
CA LEU A 76 26.10 11.01 -1.36
C LEU A 76 25.94 10.37 0.01
N ALA A 77 26.17 11.12 1.09
CA ALA A 77 26.03 10.60 2.45
C ALA A 77 24.58 10.20 2.76
N ALA A 78 23.61 11.03 2.38
CA ALA A 78 22.20 10.70 2.54
C ALA A 78 21.78 9.50 1.67
N GLY A 79 22.33 9.39 0.45
CA GLY A 79 22.12 8.28 -0.46
C GLY A 79 22.64 6.96 0.12
N LEU A 80 23.89 6.93 0.62
CA LEU A 80 24.46 5.76 1.29
C LEU A 80 23.58 5.30 2.46
N LEU A 81 23.22 6.22 3.36
CA LEU A 81 22.37 5.91 4.52
C LEU A 81 20.98 5.44 4.09
N ALA A 82 20.38 6.06 3.07
CA ALA A 82 19.11 5.62 2.50
C ALA A 82 19.20 4.22 1.90
N GLY A 83 20.31 3.91 1.22
CA GLY A 83 20.59 2.60 0.66
C GLY A 83 20.66 1.52 1.74
N VAL A 84 21.47 1.73 2.78
CA VAL A 84 21.54 0.80 3.93
C VAL A 84 20.18 0.65 4.59
N PHE A 85 19.45 1.75 4.78
CA PHE A 85 18.10 1.72 5.37
C PHE A 85 17.09 0.94 4.52
N ALA A 86 17.12 1.11 3.19
CA ALA A 86 16.33 0.31 2.26
C ALA A 86 16.70 -1.17 2.37
N GLY A 87 17.99 -1.49 2.48
CA GLY A 87 18.47 -2.84 2.71
C GLY A 87 17.86 -3.46 3.97
N VAL A 88 17.84 -2.76 5.10
CA VAL A 88 17.22 -3.22 6.34
C VAL A 88 15.72 -3.50 6.15
N LEU A 89 14.99 -2.59 5.50
CA LEU A 89 13.56 -2.77 5.21
C LEU A 89 13.28 -3.95 4.27
N ASN A 90 14.24 -4.27 3.40
CA ASN A 90 14.12 -5.31 2.40
C ASN A 90 14.73 -6.66 2.82
N LEU A 91 15.27 -6.78 4.04
CA LEU A 91 15.72 -8.07 4.57
C LEU A 91 14.63 -9.16 4.50
N PRO A 92 13.33 -8.88 4.72
CA PRO A 92 12.29 -9.87 4.48
C PRO A 92 12.23 -10.41 3.05
N ALA A 93 12.55 -9.60 2.03
CA ALA A 93 12.64 -10.07 0.64
C ALA A 93 13.88 -10.95 0.40
N LEU A 94 14.97 -10.70 1.14
CA LEU A 94 16.15 -11.56 1.14
C LEU A 94 15.91 -12.86 1.92
N GLY A 95 15.04 -12.84 2.94
CA GLY A 95 14.79 -13.98 3.84
C GLY A 95 14.45 -15.28 3.10
N ALA A 96 13.67 -15.19 2.03
CA ALA A 96 13.36 -16.31 1.14
C ALA A 96 14.57 -16.93 0.42
N ARG A 97 15.71 -16.22 0.37
CA ARG A 97 17.02 -16.74 -0.13
C ARG A 97 17.96 -17.15 1.00
N LEU A 98 17.69 -16.74 2.23
CA LEU A 98 18.45 -17.13 3.42
C LEU A 98 17.96 -18.47 3.99
N ALA A 99 16.72 -18.85 3.70
CA ALA A 99 16.14 -20.12 4.08
C ALA A 99 16.80 -21.31 3.35
N ASP A 100 17.01 -22.41 4.05
CA ASP A 100 17.48 -23.67 3.47
C ASP A 100 16.29 -24.46 2.89
N ASP A 101 16.17 -24.37 1.57
CA ASP A 101 15.00 -24.91 0.85
C ASP A 101 15.21 -26.36 0.42
N SER A 102 16.39 -26.94 0.70
CA SER A 102 16.79 -28.28 0.24
C SER A 102 15.78 -29.36 0.62
N LYS A 103 15.21 -29.28 1.82
CA LYS A 103 14.19 -30.21 2.32
C LYS A 103 12.82 -30.02 1.66
N ILE A 104 12.46 -28.78 1.32
CA ILE A 104 11.18 -28.47 0.67
C ILE A 104 11.21 -28.93 -0.79
N LEU A 105 12.30 -28.64 -1.51
CA LEU A 105 12.51 -29.13 -2.88
C LEU A 105 12.57 -30.66 -2.93
N ALA A 106 13.23 -31.31 -1.96
CA ALA A 106 13.27 -32.77 -1.87
C ALA A 106 11.88 -33.39 -1.68
N ALA A 107 11.06 -32.83 -0.80
CA ALA A 107 9.69 -33.30 -0.56
C ALA A 107 8.78 -33.11 -1.78
N GLN A 108 8.86 -31.95 -2.46
CA GLN A 108 8.10 -31.71 -3.70
C GLN A 108 8.54 -32.64 -4.85
N THR A 109 9.83 -32.98 -4.91
CA THR A 109 10.37 -33.90 -5.91
C THR A 109 9.91 -35.35 -5.66
N GLN A 110 9.90 -35.79 -4.40
CA GLN A 110 9.39 -37.12 -4.03
C GLN A 110 7.90 -37.27 -4.36
N GLN A 111 7.10 -36.26 -4.06
CA GLN A 111 5.67 -36.29 -4.33
C GLN A 111 5.34 -36.31 -5.83
N SER A 112 6.09 -35.54 -6.63
CA SER A 112 5.95 -35.56 -8.10
C SER A 112 6.33 -36.91 -8.72
N GLN A 113 7.15 -37.72 -8.03
CA GLN A 113 7.51 -39.08 -8.46
C GLN A 113 6.47 -40.12 -8.05
N GLU A 114 5.80 -39.95 -6.91
CA GLU A 114 4.72 -40.83 -6.44
C GLU A 114 3.42 -40.66 -7.25
N ASP A 115 3.05 -39.42 -7.60
CA ASP A 115 1.86 -39.12 -8.42
C ASP A 115 1.99 -39.61 -9.88
N GLY A 116 3.19 -40.00 -10.31
CA GLY A 116 3.44 -40.61 -11.64
C GLY A 116 3.18 -42.11 -11.71
N GLY A 117 2.84 -42.78 -10.59
CA GLY A 117 2.79 -44.25 -10.49
C GLY A 117 1.42 -44.91 -10.40
N ALA A 118 0.42 -44.26 -9.80
CA ALA A 118 -0.96 -44.76 -9.69
C ALA A 118 -1.87 -43.66 -9.10
N PRO A 119 -3.18 -43.62 -9.40
CA PRO A 119 -4.07 -42.69 -8.73
C PRO A 119 -4.21 -43.08 -7.25
N PRO A 120 -4.14 -42.12 -6.31
CA PRO A 120 -4.28 -42.42 -4.88
C PRO A 120 -5.69 -42.94 -4.60
N THR A 121 -5.80 -44.15 -4.04
CA THR A 121 -7.07 -44.82 -3.69
C THR A 121 -7.42 -44.71 -2.20
N GLY A 122 -6.94 -43.66 -1.52
CA GLY A 122 -7.23 -43.40 -0.10
C GLY A 122 -8.04 -42.10 0.11
N PRO A 123 -8.71 -41.93 1.27
CA PRO A 123 -9.48 -40.72 1.59
C PRO A 123 -8.61 -39.47 1.84
N ASP A 124 -7.28 -39.60 1.83
CA ASP A 124 -6.34 -38.50 1.93
C ASP A 124 -6.16 -37.80 0.57
N GLN A 125 -7.05 -36.84 0.37
CA GLN A 125 -7.02 -35.65 -0.51
C GLN A 125 -5.74 -35.45 -1.35
N SER A 126 -5.83 -35.71 -2.65
CA SER A 126 -4.88 -35.22 -3.65
C SER A 126 -4.85 -33.69 -3.63
N LEU A 127 -3.72 -33.08 -3.26
CA LEU A 127 -3.53 -31.64 -3.41
C LEU A 127 -3.47 -31.25 -4.88
N ALA A 128 -3.97 -30.07 -5.23
CA ALA A 128 -3.76 -29.47 -6.54
C ALA A 128 -2.25 -29.46 -6.87
N PRO A 129 -1.84 -29.89 -8.09
CA PRO A 129 -0.44 -29.97 -8.47
C PRO A 129 0.30 -28.65 -8.22
N GLY A 130 1.38 -28.69 -7.43
CA GLY A 130 2.22 -27.53 -7.14
C GLY A 130 1.88 -26.72 -5.88
N ILE A 131 0.90 -27.13 -5.07
CA ILE A 131 0.67 -26.57 -3.73
C ILE A 131 1.44 -27.41 -2.68
N PRO A 132 2.34 -26.81 -1.87
CA PRO A 132 3.10 -27.57 -0.88
C PRO A 132 2.24 -28.04 0.32
N HIS A 133 2.53 -29.24 0.86
CA HIS A 133 1.97 -29.70 2.14
C HIS A 133 2.51 -28.90 3.32
N GLN A 134 1.65 -28.65 4.30
CA GLN A 134 1.96 -27.83 5.49
C GLN A 134 3.14 -28.37 6.32
N ASP A 135 3.31 -29.70 6.39
CA ASP A 135 4.40 -30.33 7.16
C ASP A 135 5.76 -30.24 6.45
N THR A 136 5.75 -30.16 5.11
CA THR A 136 6.99 -30.10 4.30
C THR A 136 7.63 -28.72 4.35
N ALA A 137 6.83 -27.65 4.41
CA ALA A 137 7.32 -26.27 4.41
C ALA A 137 7.83 -25.80 5.80
N ALA A 138 7.32 -26.35 6.91
CA ALA A 138 7.86 -26.10 8.25
C ALA A 138 9.34 -26.51 8.38
N ALA A 139 9.78 -27.52 7.63
CA ALA A 139 11.14 -28.05 7.66
C ALA A 139 12.20 -27.12 7.03
N GLY A 140 11.82 -26.12 6.24
CA GLY A 140 12.71 -25.15 5.57
C GLY A 140 13.03 -23.89 6.38
N THR A 141 12.71 -23.87 7.68
CA THR A 141 12.91 -22.68 8.54
C THR A 141 14.35 -22.46 9.01
N SER A 142 15.28 -23.37 8.70
CA SER A 142 16.70 -23.19 9.01
C SER A 142 17.39 -22.21 8.05
N LEU A 143 18.36 -21.45 8.55
CA LEU A 143 19.17 -20.55 7.73
C LEU A 143 20.29 -21.32 7.01
N ARG A 144 20.58 -20.94 5.75
CA ARG A 144 21.73 -21.46 4.99
C ARG A 144 23.05 -21.10 5.67
N PRO A 145 24.09 -21.94 5.54
CA PRO A 145 25.45 -21.56 5.90
C PRO A 145 25.85 -20.25 5.21
N GLY A 146 26.33 -19.26 5.97
CA GLY A 146 26.69 -17.94 5.45
C GLY A 146 25.54 -16.93 5.33
N ALA A 147 24.33 -17.24 5.81
CA ALA A 147 23.20 -16.31 5.78
C ALA A 147 23.51 -14.92 6.38
N PHE A 148 24.31 -14.88 7.45
CA PHE A 148 24.79 -13.61 8.03
C PHE A 148 25.64 -12.81 7.03
N LEU A 149 26.59 -13.44 6.35
CA LEU A 149 27.44 -12.79 5.34
C LEU A 149 26.61 -12.34 4.13
N MET A 150 25.61 -13.12 3.72
CA MET A 150 24.67 -12.73 2.67
C MET A 150 23.87 -11.48 3.07
N ALA A 151 23.40 -11.40 4.32
CA ALA A 151 22.70 -10.23 4.84
C ALA A 151 23.61 -9.00 4.89
N VAL A 152 24.84 -9.13 5.39
CA VAL A 152 25.82 -8.04 5.41
C VAL A 152 26.19 -7.59 3.99
N GLY A 153 26.43 -8.53 3.08
CA GLY A 153 26.69 -8.26 1.67
C GLY A 153 25.51 -7.54 1.00
N PHE A 154 24.28 -7.97 1.28
CA PHE A 154 23.07 -7.31 0.79
C PHE A 154 22.99 -5.86 1.26
N LEU A 155 23.20 -5.59 2.56
CA LEU A 155 23.24 -4.22 3.09
C LEU A 155 24.33 -3.38 2.42
N GLY A 156 25.50 -3.97 2.16
CA GLY A 156 26.59 -3.35 1.41
C GLY A 156 26.19 -2.98 -0.02
N THR A 157 25.56 -3.90 -0.75
CA THR A 157 25.07 -3.66 -2.12
C THR A 157 23.99 -2.58 -2.16
N CYS A 158 23.06 -2.57 -1.19
CA CYS A 158 22.06 -1.50 -1.09
C CYS A 158 22.71 -0.15 -0.74
N GLY A 159 23.74 -0.14 0.13
CA GLY A 159 24.54 1.04 0.41
C GLY A 159 25.23 1.60 -0.83
N LEU A 160 25.83 0.74 -1.66
CA LEU A 160 26.42 1.11 -2.95
C LEU A 160 25.39 1.66 -3.93
N ALA A 161 24.24 1.00 -4.06
CA ALA A 161 23.11 1.51 -4.84
C ALA A 161 22.66 2.89 -4.33
N GLY A 162 22.65 3.10 -3.01
CA GLY A 162 22.41 4.38 -2.38
C GLY A 162 23.42 5.46 -2.74
N LEU A 163 24.72 5.13 -2.82
CA LEU A 163 25.76 6.05 -3.30
C LEU A 163 25.54 6.43 -4.77
N ILE A 164 25.23 5.46 -5.63
CA ILE A 164 24.91 5.69 -7.05
C ILE A 164 23.70 6.63 -7.15
N ALA A 165 22.64 6.37 -6.39
CA ALA A 165 21.46 7.23 -6.31
C ALA A 165 21.82 8.65 -5.84
N GLY A 166 22.69 8.77 -4.85
CA GLY A 166 23.20 10.05 -4.36
C GLY A 166 24.02 10.83 -5.40
N GLY A 167 24.75 10.12 -6.27
CA GLY A 167 25.46 10.68 -7.42
C GLY A 167 24.51 11.19 -8.50
N ILE A 168 23.56 10.36 -8.91
CA ILE A 168 22.48 10.72 -9.86
C ILE A 168 21.68 11.92 -9.35
N ALA A 169 21.37 11.95 -8.05
CA ALA A 169 20.64 13.04 -7.43
C ALA A 169 21.35 14.42 -7.52
N ARG A 170 22.67 14.47 -7.78
CA ARG A 170 23.41 15.73 -7.97
C ARG A 170 23.14 16.39 -9.31
N VAL A 171 22.89 15.58 -10.35
CA VAL A 171 22.73 16.06 -11.73
C VAL A 171 21.27 16.31 -12.09
N ILE A 172 20.32 15.80 -11.30
CA ILE A 172 18.90 16.06 -11.49
C ILE A 172 18.55 17.46 -10.94
N PRO A 173 17.93 18.35 -11.73
CA PRO A 173 17.53 19.68 -11.29
C PRO A 173 16.61 19.65 -10.05
N ARG A 174 16.84 20.57 -9.11
CA ARG A 174 15.93 20.77 -7.97
C ARG A 174 14.70 21.55 -8.39
N LEU A 175 13.54 21.02 -8.03
CA LEU A 175 12.26 21.71 -8.24
C LEU A 175 11.91 22.69 -7.12
N ALA A 176 12.65 22.74 -5.99
CA ALA A 176 12.33 23.63 -4.87
C ALA A 176 13.58 24.06 -4.03
N PRO A 177 13.55 25.25 -3.40
CA PRO A 177 14.62 25.73 -2.51
C PRO A 177 14.80 24.88 -1.22
N ASP A 178 16.00 24.95 -0.63
CA ASP A 178 16.51 24.08 0.46
C ASP A 178 15.63 24.07 1.72
N ASP A 179 15.08 25.22 2.11
CA ASP A 179 14.25 25.37 3.32
C ASP A 179 12.81 24.90 3.14
N SER A 180 12.46 24.35 1.97
CA SER A 180 11.10 24.00 1.60
C SER A 180 10.64 22.61 2.06
N VAL A 181 11.58 21.70 2.32
CA VAL A 181 11.30 20.25 2.42
C VAL A 181 10.84 19.86 3.82
N HIS A 182 9.62 19.33 3.91
CA HIS A 182 9.06 18.77 5.15
C HIS A 182 9.11 17.24 5.09
N TRP A 183 10.11 16.64 5.74
CA TRP A 183 10.36 15.19 5.71
C TRP A 183 9.19 14.35 6.26
N LEU A 184 8.43 14.87 7.23
CA LEU A 184 7.20 14.22 7.70
C LEU A 184 6.17 14.06 6.59
N GLY A 185 5.92 15.13 5.83
CA GLY A 185 5.01 15.08 4.70
C GLY A 185 5.50 14.14 3.59
N ARG A 186 6.81 14.07 3.36
CA ARG A 186 7.39 13.12 2.40
C ARG A 186 7.24 11.67 2.84
N MET A 187 7.52 11.37 4.12
CA MET A 187 7.30 10.04 4.68
C MET A 187 5.83 9.62 4.59
N ALA A 188 4.91 10.54 4.91
CA ALA A 188 3.47 10.29 4.81
C ALA A 188 3.02 10.01 3.37
N ILE A 189 3.61 10.69 2.38
CA ILE A 189 3.38 10.40 0.96
C ILE A 189 3.89 9.00 0.61
N VAL A 190 5.11 8.63 1.03
CA VAL A 190 5.65 7.28 0.77
C VAL A 190 4.74 6.21 1.36
N ALA A 191 4.33 6.36 2.63
CA ALA A 191 3.39 5.45 3.28
C ALA A 191 2.05 5.39 2.55
N THR A 192 1.51 6.54 2.12
CA THR A 192 0.25 6.62 1.35
C THR A 192 0.37 5.87 0.03
N VAL A 193 1.43 6.11 -0.74
CA VAL A 193 1.66 5.43 -2.02
C VAL A 193 1.81 3.93 -1.81
N ALA A 194 2.59 3.50 -0.81
CA ALA A 194 2.75 2.09 -0.46
C ALA A 194 1.40 1.45 -0.08
N THR A 195 0.57 2.11 0.72
CA THR A 195 -0.77 1.59 1.06
C THR A 195 -1.70 1.54 -0.16
N GLY A 196 -1.67 2.55 -1.04
CA GLY A 196 -2.48 2.54 -2.26
C GLY A 196 -2.11 1.36 -3.18
N LEU A 197 -0.81 1.11 -3.31
CA LEU A 197 -0.27 -0.05 -4.01
C LEU A 197 -0.69 -1.38 -3.34
N LEU A 198 -0.66 -1.46 -2.01
CA LEU A 198 -1.15 -2.63 -1.27
C LEU A 198 -2.63 -2.93 -1.54
N ILE A 199 -3.46 -1.89 -1.67
CA ILE A 199 -4.88 -2.03 -2.01
C ILE A 199 -5.05 -2.58 -3.43
N VAL A 200 -4.22 -2.14 -4.40
CA VAL A 200 -4.22 -2.70 -5.76
C VAL A 200 -3.84 -4.18 -5.71
N LEU A 201 -2.77 -4.52 -4.98
CA LEU A 201 -2.33 -5.90 -4.81
C LEU A 201 -3.39 -6.78 -4.13
N GLY A 202 -4.08 -6.29 -3.09
CA GLY A 202 -5.20 -7.01 -2.46
C GLY A 202 -6.41 -7.17 -3.39
N GLY A 203 -6.63 -6.20 -4.28
CA GLY A 203 -7.59 -6.29 -5.37
C GLY A 203 -7.24 -7.40 -6.36
N ALA A 204 -5.96 -7.52 -6.71
CA ALA A 204 -5.43 -8.59 -7.56
C ALA A 204 -5.62 -9.96 -6.88
N VAL A 205 -5.27 -10.10 -5.59
CA VAL A 205 -5.48 -11.33 -4.82
C VAL A 205 -6.94 -11.76 -4.86
N THR A 206 -7.87 -10.85 -4.60
CA THR A 206 -9.29 -11.20 -4.58
C THR A 206 -9.83 -11.51 -5.98
N SER A 207 -9.37 -10.77 -7.00
CA SER A 207 -9.88 -10.90 -8.37
C SER A 207 -9.27 -12.10 -9.11
N ALA A 208 -8.07 -12.52 -8.73
CA ALA A 208 -7.44 -13.77 -9.13
C ALA A 208 -7.81 -14.93 -8.22
N GLU A 209 -8.79 -14.73 -7.31
CA GLU A 209 -9.31 -15.77 -6.41
C GLU A 209 -8.20 -16.48 -5.61
N ALA A 210 -7.15 -15.74 -5.29
CA ALA A 210 -5.97 -16.20 -4.59
C ALA A 210 -6.08 -16.04 -3.08
N GLY A 211 -7.16 -15.45 -2.56
CA GLY A 211 -7.24 -15.02 -1.15
C GLY A 211 -7.33 -16.13 -0.10
N MET A 212 -7.42 -17.40 -0.51
CA MET A 212 -7.45 -18.59 0.33
C MET A 212 -6.41 -19.64 -0.11
N ALA A 213 -5.45 -19.25 -0.96
CA ALA A 213 -4.47 -20.17 -1.52
C ALA A 213 -3.48 -20.66 -0.45
N VAL A 214 -3.10 -19.79 0.48
CA VAL A 214 -2.28 -20.08 1.66
C VAL A 214 -3.23 -20.20 2.86
N PRO A 215 -3.51 -21.41 3.36
CA PRO A 215 -4.62 -21.64 4.28
C PRO A 215 -4.34 -21.28 5.75
N ASP A 216 -3.09 -20.97 6.08
CA ASP A 216 -2.64 -20.68 7.44
C ASP A 216 -2.18 -19.23 7.60
N TRP A 217 -2.09 -18.77 8.85
CA TRP A 217 -1.55 -17.48 9.24
C TRP A 217 -1.14 -17.54 10.72
N PRO A 218 -0.03 -16.91 11.17
CA PRO A 218 0.86 -16.00 10.46
C PRO A 218 1.94 -16.68 9.60
N THR A 219 1.96 -18.00 9.55
CA THR A 219 2.86 -18.81 8.73
C THR A 219 2.42 -18.86 7.26
N THR A 220 3.25 -19.46 6.41
CA THR A 220 2.91 -19.85 5.04
C THR A 220 3.26 -21.32 4.88
N TYR A 221 2.22 -22.17 4.89
CA TYR A 221 2.36 -23.63 4.95
C TYR A 221 3.27 -24.08 6.12
N GLY A 222 3.04 -23.54 7.32
CA GLY A 222 3.84 -23.87 8.51
C GLY A 222 5.23 -23.22 8.57
N ALA A 223 5.76 -22.70 7.45
CA ALA A 223 7.00 -21.95 7.44
C ALA A 223 6.82 -20.52 8.00
N ASN A 224 7.89 -19.96 8.53
CA ASN A 224 7.93 -18.52 8.82
C ASN A 224 7.74 -17.74 7.51
N MET A 225 6.74 -16.86 7.46
CA MET A 225 6.37 -16.11 6.25
C MET A 225 7.54 -15.31 5.65
N PHE A 226 8.47 -14.79 6.45
CA PHE A 226 9.61 -14.02 5.94
C PHE A 226 10.77 -14.90 5.44
N LEU A 227 10.71 -16.20 5.71
CA LEU A 227 11.69 -17.19 5.27
C LEU A 227 11.05 -18.20 4.29
N TYR A 228 9.83 -17.94 3.80
CA TYR A 228 9.18 -18.84 2.86
C TYR A 228 9.94 -18.83 1.51
N PRO A 229 10.34 -19.98 0.96
CA PRO A 229 11.18 -20.04 -0.24
C PRO A 229 10.50 -19.49 -1.48
N LEU A 230 11.24 -18.74 -2.32
CA LEU A 230 10.72 -18.23 -3.60
C LEU A 230 10.30 -19.35 -4.55
N GLY A 231 11.04 -20.47 -4.59
CA GLY A 231 10.73 -21.61 -5.44
C GLY A 231 9.37 -22.25 -5.08
N ALA A 232 9.00 -22.22 -3.80
CA ALA A 232 7.72 -22.73 -3.31
C ALA A 232 6.54 -21.76 -3.55
N MET A 233 6.79 -20.59 -4.15
CA MET A 233 5.76 -19.63 -4.60
C MET A 233 5.42 -19.77 -6.10
N ALA A 234 5.88 -20.82 -6.78
CA ALA A 234 5.68 -20.98 -8.23
C ALA A 234 4.20 -20.95 -8.65
N HIS A 235 3.30 -21.42 -7.79
CA HIS A 235 1.87 -21.39 -8.08
C HIS A 235 1.32 -19.95 -8.05
N PRO A 236 0.61 -19.47 -9.10
CA PRO A 236 0.25 -18.05 -9.22
C PRO A 236 -0.59 -17.48 -8.09
N ARG A 237 -1.51 -18.29 -7.55
CA ARG A 237 -2.35 -17.87 -6.42
C ARG A 237 -1.53 -17.73 -5.13
N VAL A 238 -0.61 -18.65 -4.89
CA VAL A 238 0.31 -18.60 -3.74
C VAL A 238 1.22 -17.37 -3.84
N PHE A 239 1.79 -17.12 -5.03
CA PHE A 239 2.60 -15.92 -5.28
C PHE A 239 1.85 -14.63 -4.93
N LEU A 240 0.62 -14.46 -5.43
CA LEU A 240 -0.18 -13.26 -5.20
C LEU A 240 -0.51 -13.08 -3.73
N GLU A 241 -1.00 -14.13 -3.06
CA GLU A 241 -1.41 -14.04 -1.67
C GLU A 241 -0.21 -13.79 -0.75
N HIS A 242 0.86 -14.56 -0.90
CA HIS A 242 2.04 -14.43 -0.07
C HIS A 242 2.72 -13.06 -0.26
N THR A 243 2.84 -12.59 -1.51
CA THR A 243 3.38 -11.25 -1.79
C THR A 243 2.51 -10.15 -1.19
N HIS A 244 1.19 -10.31 -1.18
CA HIS A 244 0.29 -9.37 -0.51
C HIS A 244 0.54 -9.30 1.00
N ARG A 245 0.75 -10.45 1.66
CA ARG A 245 1.05 -10.51 3.10
C ARG A 245 2.39 -9.83 3.42
N LEU A 246 3.44 -10.15 2.67
CA LEU A 246 4.77 -9.55 2.84
C LEU A 246 4.75 -8.03 2.60
N TYR A 247 4.09 -7.58 1.53
CA TYR A 247 3.95 -6.16 1.24
C TYR A 247 3.10 -5.44 2.31
N GLY A 248 2.14 -6.14 2.90
CA GLY A 248 1.40 -5.67 4.08
C GLY A 248 2.31 -5.38 5.27
N SER A 249 3.28 -6.25 5.57
CA SER A 249 4.30 -6.00 6.60
C SER A 249 5.16 -4.77 6.27
N MET A 250 5.57 -4.59 5.01
CA MET A 250 6.30 -3.40 4.56
C MET A 250 5.48 -2.12 4.79
N VAL A 251 4.19 -2.13 4.49
CA VAL A 251 3.29 -0.99 4.78
C VAL A 251 3.22 -0.72 6.29
N GLY A 252 3.08 -1.77 7.12
CA GLY A 252 3.11 -1.64 8.58
C GLY A 252 4.39 -0.96 9.09
N LEU A 253 5.56 -1.39 8.60
CA LEU A 253 6.85 -0.78 8.93
C LEU A 253 6.93 0.69 8.52
N ASN A 254 6.45 1.03 7.32
CA ASN A 254 6.38 2.42 6.87
C ASN A 254 5.51 3.30 7.79
N VAL A 255 4.38 2.78 8.26
CA VAL A 255 3.47 3.50 9.17
C VAL A 255 4.08 3.66 10.56
N ILE A 256 4.78 2.63 11.06
CA ILE A 256 5.55 2.71 12.32
C ILE A 256 6.64 3.78 12.20
N LEU A 257 7.42 3.77 11.13
CA LEU A 257 8.46 4.77 10.88
C LEU A 257 7.88 6.19 10.76
N LEU A 258 6.76 6.35 10.08
CA LEU A 258 6.03 7.62 10.05
C LEU A 258 5.64 8.06 11.47
N CYS A 259 5.12 7.16 12.29
CA CYS A 259 4.77 7.45 13.67
C CYS A 259 5.99 7.90 14.49
N LEU A 260 7.10 7.14 14.44
CA LEU A 260 8.35 7.49 15.12
C LEU A 260 8.86 8.87 14.68
N MET A 261 8.83 9.16 13.38
CA MET A 261 9.19 10.49 12.88
C MET A 261 8.25 11.58 13.38
N VAL A 262 6.92 11.36 13.37
CA VAL A 262 5.94 12.34 13.88
C VAL A 262 6.18 12.61 15.36
N TRP A 263 6.45 11.60 16.16
CA TRP A 263 6.77 11.75 17.59
C TRP A 263 8.08 12.50 17.82
N GLY A 264 9.11 12.23 17.01
CA GLY A 264 10.41 12.89 17.11
C GLY A 264 10.45 14.33 16.57
N ILE A 265 9.60 14.68 15.59
CA ILE A 265 9.69 15.95 14.85
C ILE A 265 8.48 16.87 15.08
N ASP A 266 7.25 16.36 15.11
CA ASP A 266 6.05 17.19 15.25
C ASP A 266 5.77 17.48 16.73
N ARG A 267 5.38 18.72 17.06
CA ARG A 267 5.07 19.14 18.45
C ARG A 267 3.57 19.05 18.77
N ARG A 268 2.72 18.88 17.77
CA ARG A 268 1.25 18.87 17.95
C ARG A 268 0.83 17.53 18.55
N ARG A 269 0.32 17.56 19.80
CA ARG A 269 -0.13 16.35 20.53
C ARG A 269 -1.13 15.53 19.72
N TRP A 270 -2.12 16.18 19.12
CA TRP A 270 -3.14 15.50 18.31
C TRP A 270 -2.53 14.73 17.12
N ALA A 271 -1.48 15.27 16.48
CA ALA A 271 -0.83 14.61 15.34
C ALA A 271 -0.07 13.35 15.77
N ARG A 272 0.54 13.38 16.97
CA ARG A 272 1.23 12.24 17.58
C ARG A 272 0.27 11.12 17.95
N TYR A 273 -0.83 11.45 18.61
CA TYR A 273 -1.86 10.45 18.94
C TYR A 273 -2.58 9.92 17.70
N PHE A 274 -2.80 10.76 16.68
CA PHE A 274 -3.31 10.29 15.40
C PHE A 274 -2.34 9.31 14.74
N ALA A 275 -1.03 9.59 14.74
CA ALA A 275 -0.04 8.67 14.20
C ALA A 275 0.01 7.33 14.99
N LEU A 276 -0.14 7.38 16.30
CA LEU A 276 -0.27 6.18 17.13
C LEU A 276 -1.54 5.39 16.80
N ALA A 277 -2.68 6.07 16.60
CA ALA A 277 -3.92 5.45 16.17
C ALA A 277 -3.80 4.80 14.79
N MET A 278 -3.02 5.39 13.87
CA MET A 278 -2.73 4.77 12.56
C MET A 278 -1.89 3.48 12.70
N VAL A 279 -0.95 3.43 13.65
CA VAL A 279 -0.22 2.18 13.97
C VAL A 279 -1.18 1.13 14.51
N ALA A 280 -2.05 1.49 15.46
CA ALA A 280 -3.05 0.56 15.99
C ALA A 280 -3.99 0.05 14.87
N LEU A 281 -4.45 0.94 14.00
CA LEU A 281 -5.37 0.60 12.91
C LEU A 281 -4.72 -0.33 11.87
N VAL A 282 -3.45 -0.12 11.50
CA VAL A 282 -2.76 -1.02 10.57
C VAL A 282 -2.47 -2.39 11.21
N SER A 283 -2.22 -2.45 12.52
CA SER A 283 -2.08 -3.71 13.26
C SER A 283 -3.40 -4.50 13.31
N VAL A 284 -4.51 -3.82 13.61
CA VAL A 284 -5.86 -4.41 13.55
C VAL A 284 -6.16 -4.90 12.13
N GLN A 285 -5.75 -4.15 11.11
CA GLN A 285 -5.90 -4.58 9.72
C GLN A 285 -5.13 -5.85 9.39
N GLY A 286 -3.86 -5.95 9.81
CA GLY A 286 -3.07 -7.16 9.64
C GLY A 286 -3.69 -8.37 10.36
N TYR A 287 -4.20 -8.15 11.58
CA TYR A 287 -4.88 -9.19 12.35
C TYR A 287 -6.17 -9.67 11.67
N ILE A 288 -7.08 -8.76 11.26
CA ILE A 288 -8.32 -9.14 10.55
C ILE A 288 -7.98 -9.82 9.22
N GLY A 289 -6.99 -9.32 8.49
CA GLY A 289 -6.53 -9.88 7.22
C GLY A 289 -5.97 -11.30 7.36
N GLY A 290 -5.29 -11.62 8.45
CA GLY A 290 -4.86 -12.99 8.77
C GLY A 290 -6.01 -13.87 9.25
N LYS A 291 -6.83 -13.35 10.18
CA LYS A 291 -7.91 -14.11 10.80
C LYS A 291 -8.99 -14.53 9.79
N ARG A 292 -9.28 -13.68 8.79
CA ARG A 292 -10.23 -14.03 7.73
C ARG A 292 -9.79 -15.22 6.87
N VAL A 293 -8.48 -15.47 6.77
CA VAL A 293 -7.95 -16.64 6.07
C VAL A 293 -7.99 -17.84 7.00
N TYR A 294 -7.49 -17.69 8.22
CA TYR A 294 -7.47 -18.76 9.22
C TYR A 294 -8.86 -19.35 9.51
N ASP A 295 -9.91 -18.51 9.53
CA ASP A 295 -11.30 -18.92 9.80
C ASP A 295 -12.14 -19.13 8.54
N ASP A 296 -11.60 -18.95 7.33
CA ASP A 296 -12.38 -18.86 6.08
C ASP A 296 -13.62 -17.94 6.20
N SER A 297 -13.41 -16.74 6.76
CA SER A 297 -14.47 -15.87 7.23
C SER A 297 -14.83 -14.78 6.21
N ILE A 298 -15.96 -14.97 5.53
CA ILE A 298 -16.55 -13.98 4.61
C ILE A 298 -16.80 -12.61 5.28
N PRO A 299 -17.42 -12.53 6.48
CA PRO A 299 -17.65 -11.23 7.13
C PRO A 299 -16.34 -10.47 7.40
N LEU A 300 -15.30 -11.17 7.88
CA LEU A 300 -14.00 -10.55 8.11
C LEU A 300 -13.34 -10.11 6.80
N ALA A 301 -13.50 -10.86 5.70
CA ALA A 301 -13.01 -10.45 4.39
C ALA A 301 -13.65 -9.14 3.90
N ILE A 302 -14.98 -8.99 4.08
CA ILE A 302 -15.71 -7.75 3.76
C ILE A 302 -15.20 -6.58 4.62
N VAL A 303 -15.12 -6.78 5.94
CA VAL A 303 -14.67 -5.73 6.88
C VAL A 303 -13.22 -5.32 6.59
N HIS A 304 -12.32 -6.28 6.38
CA HIS A 304 -10.93 -6.04 6.01
C HIS A 304 -10.82 -5.15 4.77
N GLY A 305 -11.53 -5.51 3.69
CA GLY A 305 -11.52 -4.79 2.43
C GLY A 305 -12.04 -3.36 2.53
N VAL A 306 -13.15 -3.14 3.25
CA VAL A 306 -13.70 -1.78 3.46
C VAL A 306 -12.78 -0.94 4.35
N LEU A 307 -12.35 -1.49 5.48
CA LEU A 307 -11.52 -0.78 6.45
C LEU A 307 -10.14 -0.45 5.85
N ALA A 308 -9.61 -1.23 4.89
CA ALA A 308 -8.33 -0.94 4.25
C ALA A 308 -8.39 0.37 3.44
N GLN A 309 -9.52 0.62 2.76
CA GLN A 309 -9.72 1.87 2.03
C GLN A 309 -9.96 3.06 2.97
N VAL A 310 -10.65 2.83 4.09
CA VAL A 310 -10.80 3.86 5.15
C VAL A 310 -9.43 4.23 5.72
N PHE A 311 -8.59 3.24 6.04
CA PHE A 311 -7.21 3.44 6.49
C PHE A 311 -6.40 4.26 5.47
N PHE A 312 -6.47 3.91 4.18
CA PHE A 312 -5.81 4.67 3.12
C PHE A 312 -6.27 6.13 3.07
N GLY A 313 -7.58 6.40 3.13
CA GLY A 313 -8.11 7.76 3.15
C GLY A 313 -7.67 8.58 4.38
N LEU A 314 -7.58 7.94 5.54
CA LEU A 314 -7.04 8.56 6.76
C LEU A 314 -5.54 8.89 6.62
N LEU A 315 -4.77 8.01 5.96
CA LEU A 315 -3.36 8.23 5.68
C LEU A 315 -3.16 9.39 4.69
N VAL A 316 -4.02 9.53 3.68
CA VAL A 316 -4.06 10.70 2.79
C VAL A 316 -4.34 11.99 3.58
N ALA A 317 -5.32 11.98 4.49
CA ALA A 317 -5.61 13.13 5.34
C ALA A 317 -4.41 13.50 6.23
N GLN A 318 -3.71 12.50 6.79
CA GLN A 318 -2.48 12.70 7.55
C GLN A 318 -1.37 13.31 6.69
N ALA A 319 -1.18 12.81 5.47
CA ALA A 319 -0.22 13.36 4.52
C ALA A 319 -0.51 14.83 4.20
N VAL A 320 -1.79 15.21 4.06
CA VAL A 320 -2.19 16.62 3.92
C VAL A 320 -1.74 17.43 5.14
N TRP A 321 -2.06 17.00 6.36
CA TRP A 321 -1.74 17.76 7.58
C TRP A 321 -0.25 17.88 7.92
N LEU A 322 0.55 16.92 7.44
CA LEU A 322 2.00 16.89 7.57
C LEU A 322 2.72 17.59 6.40
N SER A 323 1.99 17.92 5.33
CA SER A 323 2.58 18.55 4.14
C SER A 323 3.13 19.96 4.41
N ALA A 324 4.17 20.31 3.66
CA ALA A 324 4.72 21.66 3.65
C ALA A 324 3.66 22.73 3.32
N ALA A 325 2.80 22.41 2.35
CA ALA A 325 1.71 23.25 1.88
C ALA A 325 0.76 23.60 3.04
N TRP A 326 0.33 22.60 3.81
CA TRP A 326 -0.56 22.83 4.96
C TRP A 326 0.07 23.70 6.05
N ARG A 327 1.37 23.48 6.33
CA ARG A 327 2.07 24.18 7.42
C ARG A 327 2.44 25.62 7.08
N ARG A 328 2.77 25.92 5.83
CA ARG A 328 3.19 27.26 5.38
C ARG A 328 2.04 28.20 5.09
N MET A 329 0.88 27.66 4.72
CA MET A 329 -0.23 28.49 4.26
C MET A 329 -1.08 28.91 5.46
N GLU A 330 -1.30 30.23 5.59
CA GLU A 330 -2.25 30.77 6.57
C GLU A 330 -3.64 30.15 6.35
N PRO A 331 -4.45 30.01 7.40
CA PRO A 331 -5.85 29.62 7.25
C PRO A 331 -6.59 30.58 6.29
N THR A 332 -7.52 30.06 5.48
CA THR A 332 -8.31 30.85 4.52
C THR A 332 -9.73 31.08 5.01
N VAL A 333 -10.56 31.84 4.28
CA VAL A 333 -12.01 31.84 4.55
C VAL A 333 -12.57 30.43 4.30
N ARG A 334 -13.32 29.90 5.27
CA ARG A 334 -13.96 28.58 5.17
C ARG A 334 -14.88 28.51 3.94
N ILE A 335 -14.96 27.34 3.32
CA ILE A 335 -15.89 27.04 2.22
C ILE A 335 -16.89 25.97 2.72
N PRO A 336 -17.98 26.35 3.41
CA PRO A 336 -18.88 25.40 4.08
C PRO A 336 -19.52 24.40 3.12
N ARG A 337 -19.82 24.83 1.89
CA ARG A 337 -20.35 23.94 0.85
C ARG A 337 -19.36 22.82 0.53
N LEU A 338 -18.08 23.12 0.32
CA LEU A 338 -17.04 22.13 0.03
C LEU A 338 -16.91 21.11 1.18
N LYS A 339 -16.94 21.58 2.44
CA LYS A 339 -16.93 20.69 3.61
C LYS A 339 -18.14 19.77 3.61
N ARG A 340 -19.35 20.30 3.42
CA ARG A 340 -20.60 19.52 3.41
C ARG A 340 -20.59 18.47 2.30
N VAL A 341 -20.31 18.87 1.06
CA VAL A 341 -20.32 17.91 -0.07
C VAL A 341 -19.20 16.87 0.03
N SER A 342 -17.99 17.24 0.48
CA SER A 342 -16.90 16.28 0.69
C SER A 342 -17.22 15.32 1.84
N THR A 343 -17.90 15.79 2.88
CA THR A 343 -18.36 14.93 3.98
C THR A 343 -19.40 13.93 3.47
N GLY A 344 -20.40 14.40 2.73
CA GLY A 344 -21.39 13.52 2.08
C GLY A 344 -20.75 12.50 1.16
N LEU A 345 -19.78 12.91 0.33
CA LEU A 345 -19.03 12.01 -0.56
C LEU A 345 -18.31 10.91 0.23
N VAL A 346 -17.57 11.25 1.29
CA VAL A 346 -16.85 10.25 2.10
C VAL A 346 -17.81 9.20 2.68
N HIS A 347 -18.94 9.63 3.25
CA HIS A 347 -19.92 8.68 3.81
C HIS A 347 -20.58 7.83 2.71
N ALA A 348 -20.99 8.45 1.61
CA ALA A 348 -21.56 7.73 0.47
C ALA A 348 -20.58 6.70 -0.09
N MET A 349 -19.29 7.05 -0.18
CA MET A 349 -18.27 6.11 -0.63
C MET A 349 -18.08 4.94 0.36
N ILE A 350 -18.11 5.15 1.67
CA ILE A 350 -18.03 4.03 2.64
C ILE A 350 -19.17 3.04 2.42
N LEU A 351 -20.40 3.53 2.21
CA LEU A 351 -21.54 2.69 1.88
C LEU A 351 -21.33 1.97 0.53
N GLN A 352 -20.86 2.68 -0.49
CA GLN A 352 -20.55 2.12 -1.81
C GLN A 352 -19.52 0.98 -1.71
N LEU A 353 -18.49 1.15 -0.90
CA LEU A 353 -17.45 0.16 -0.64
C LEU A 353 -18.01 -1.07 0.07
N ALA A 354 -18.84 -0.88 1.09
CA ALA A 354 -19.50 -1.98 1.78
C ALA A 354 -20.37 -2.81 0.83
N MET A 355 -21.16 -2.16 -0.03
CA MET A 355 -21.99 -2.86 -1.03
C MET A 355 -21.14 -3.60 -2.08
N GLY A 356 -20.07 -2.97 -2.58
CA GLY A 356 -19.16 -3.59 -3.55
C GLY A 356 -18.43 -4.80 -2.98
N ALA A 357 -17.95 -4.71 -1.74
CA ALA A 357 -17.32 -5.83 -1.02
C ALA A 357 -18.33 -6.94 -0.72
N SER A 358 -19.54 -6.58 -0.30
CA SER A 358 -20.62 -7.54 -0.03
C SER A 358 -21.00 -8.33 -1.28
N PHE A 359 -21.21 -7.66 -2.42
CA PHE A 359 -21.46 -8.36 -3.68
C PHE A 359 -20.32 -9.35 -4.01
N ARG A 360 -19.07 -8.90 -3.93
CA ARG A 360 -17.91 -9.72 -4.32
C ARG A 360 -17.75 -10.97 -3.45
N HIS A 361 -17.98 -10.87 -2.15
CA HIS A 361 -17.77 -11.99 -1.23
C HIS A 361 -19.01 -12.86 -0.98
N LEU A 362 -20.22 -12.34 -1.20
CA LEU A 362 -21.47 -13.10 -1.04
C LEU A 362 -21.97 -13.73 -2.34
N GLN A 363 -21.39 -13.39 -3.49
CA GLN A 363 -21.71 -14.02 -4.77
C GLN A 363 -21.55 -15.54 -4.65
N GLY A 364 -22.58 -16.30 -5.05
CA GLY A 364 -22.61 -17.76 -4.93
C GLY A 364 -22.87 -18.30 -3.51
N VAL A 365 -22.98 -17.44 -2.49
CA VAL A 365 -23.23 -17.83 -1.09
C VAL A 365 -24.60 -17.38 -0.60
N SER A 366 -25.00 -16.14 -0.93
CA SER A 366 -26.24 -15.54 -0.46
C SER A 366 -27.01 -14.87 -1.60
N LYS A 367 -28.34 -15.03 -1.58
CA LYS A 367 -29.26 -14.30 -2.47
C LYS A 367 -29.12 -12.77 -2.32
N GLY A 368 -28.66 -12.30 -1.15
CA GLY A 368 -28.40 -10.88 -0.88
C GLY A 368 -27.28 -10.27 -1.73
N ALA A 369 -26.43 -11.08 -2.36
CA ALA A 369 -25.36 -10.57 -3.23
C ALA A 369 -25.89 -9.74 -4.41
N MET A 370 -26.99 -10.18 -5.04
CA MET A 370 -27.60 -9.46 -6.16
C MET A 370 -28.22 -8.14 -5.70
N HIS A 371 -28.84 -8.13 -4.52
CA HIS A 371 -29.33 -6.90 -3.92
C HIS A 371 -28.17 -5.93 -3.68
N ALA A 372 -27.04 -6.40 -3.11
CA ALA A 372 -25.86 -5.57 -2.92
C ALA A 372 -25.30 -5.01 -4.24
N LEU A 373 -25.31 -5.80 -5.33
CA LEU A 373 -24.89 -5.35 -6.66
C LEU A 373 -25.78 -4.21 -7.19
N TRP A 374 -27.10 -4.41 -7.23
CA TRP A 374 -28.01 -3.42 -7.80
C TRP A 374 -28.10 -2.15 -6.96
N THR A 375 -28.02 -2.27 -5.64
CA THR A 375 -27.91 -1.11 -4.75
C THR A 375 -26.58 -0.39 -4.97
N HIS A 376 -25.46 -1.11 -5.17
CA HIS A 376 -24.17 -0.52 -5.53
C HIS A 376 -24.26 0.25 -6.87
N VAL A 377 -24.83 -0.34 -7.92
CA VAL A 377 -24.98 0.32 -9.24
C VAL A 377 -25.84 1.58 -9.13
N THR A 378 -26.98 1.51 -8.45
CA THR A 378 -27.90 2.65 -8.28
C THR A 378 -27.25 3.75 -7.45
N PHE A 379 -26.60 3.40 -6.34
CA PHE A 379 -25.95 4.36 -5.44
C PHE A 379 -24.68 4.97 -6.04
N ALA A 380 -24.07 4.34 -7.05
CA ALA A 380 -22.96 4.91 -7.82
C ALA A 380 -23.34 6.26 -8.46
N ILE A 381 -24.62 6.47 -8.82
CA ILE A 381 -25.11 7.75 -9.35
C ILE A 381 -24.96 8.86 -8.30
N VAL A 382 -25.33 8.57 -7.04
CA VAL A 382 -25.20 9.50 -5.92
C VAL A 382 -23.73 9.82 -5.64
N VAL A 383 -22.87 8.79 -5.60
CA VAL A 383 -21.42 8.96 -5.41
C VAL A 383 -20.81 9.81 -6.53
N THR A 384 -21.18 9.54 -7.78
CA THR A 384 -20.69 10.29 -8.96
C THR A 384 -21.14 11.75 -8.88
N ALA A 385 -22.41 12.01 -8.60
CA ALA A 385 -22.94 13.36 -8.46
C ALA A 385 -22.22 14.14 -7.34
N LEU A 386 -22.00 13.52 -6.18
CA LEU A 386 -21.25 14.11 -5.07
C LEU A 386 -19.80 14.41 -5.46
N ALA A 387 -19.12 13.50 -6.17
CA ALA A 387 -17.75 13.70 -6.64
C ALA A 387 -17.65 14.86 -7.65
N VAL A 388 -18.56 14.93 -8.61
CA VAL A 388 -18.65 16.04 -9.57
C VAL A 388 -18.95 17.36 -8.85
N MET A 389 -19.84 17.36 -7.86
CA MET A 389 -20.11 18.56 -7.05
C MET A 389 -18.90 19.02 -6.24
N VAL A 390 -18.15 18.10 -5.62
CA VAL A 390 -16.88 18.42 -4.94
C VAL A 390 -15.91 19.08 -5.92
N ALA A 391 -15.73 18.49 -7.10
CA ALA A 391 -14.85 19.03 -8.13
C ALA A 391 -15.31 20.41 -8.62
N ALA A 392 -16.61 20.60 -8.87
CA ALA A 392 -17.17 21.87 -9.33
C ALA A 392 -17.02 22.97 -8.27
N VAL A 393 -17.30 22.67 -6.99
CA VAL A 393 -17.12 23.63 -5.89
C VAL A 393 -15.64 24.00 -5.75
N ALA A 394 -14.74 23.02 -5.82
CA ALA A 394 -13.30 23.26 -5.76
C ALA A 394 -12.80 24.14 -6.93
N GLN A 395 -13.33 23.93 -8.14
CA GLN A 395 -12.96 24.69 -9.33
C GLN A 395 -13.61 26.08 -9.44
N ARG A 396 -14.62 26.40 -8.63
CA ARG A 396 -15.20 27.75 -8.55
C ARG A 396 -14.47 28.64 -7.53
N THR A 397 -13.48 28.09 -6.84
CA THR A 397 -12.67 28.88 -5.91
C THR A 397 -11.75 29.84 -6.68
N ASP A 398 -11.47 31.02 -6.13
CA ASP A 398 -10.55 32.00 -6.73
C ASP A 398 -9.19 31.36 -7.11
N ARG A 399 -8.76 31.52 -8.37
CA ARG A 399 -7.52 30.93 -8.91
C ARG A 399 -6.28 31.73 -8.57
N THR A 400 -6.44 33.00 -8.18
CA THR A 400 -5.32 33.88 -7.86
C THR A 400 -4.66 33.48 -6.53
N ASP A 401 -5.43 32.95 -5.59
CA ASP A 401 -4.93 32.37 -4.33
C ASP A 401 -4.18 31.05 -4.57
N PRO A 402 -2.86 30.98 -4.28
CA PRO A 402 -2.07 29.76 -4.41
C PRO A 402 -2.63 28.56 -3.61
N ARG A 403 -3.37 28.81 -2.53
CA ARG A 403 -3.99 27.77 -1.68
C ARG A 403 -5.11 27.06 -2.42
N ARG A 404 -5.86 27.82 -3.21
CA ARG A 404 -6.98 27.32 -4.00
C ARG A 404 -6.48 26.54 -5.21
N ARG A 405 -5.27 26.81 -5.73
CA ARG A 405 -4.66 25.97 -6.80
C ARG A 405 -4.61 24.49 -6.43
N VAL A 406 -4.36 24.18 -5.15
CA VAL A 406 -4.40 22.80 -4.65
C VAL A 406 -5.81 22.20 -4.73
N LEU A 407 -6.85 23.00 -4.42
CA LEU A 407 -8.25 22.61 -4.60
C LEU A 407 -8.60 22.43 -6.08
N HIS A 408 -8.14 23.32 -6.97
CA HIS A 408 -8.34 23.19 -8.41
C HIS A 408 -7.69 21.92 -8.96
N ALA A 409 -6.43 21.66 -8.59
CA ALA A 409 -5.70 20.47 -9.02
C ALA A 409 -6.41 19.20 -8.53
N GLY A 410 -6.79 19.15 -7.25
CA GLY A 410 -7.53 18.02 -6.72
C GLY A 410 -8.93 17.89 -7.33
N GLY A 411 -9.60 19.00 -7.69
CA GLY A 411 -10.90 19.00 -8.34
C GLY A 411 -10.82 18.44 -9.76
N ARG A 412 -9.78 18.81 -10.52
CA ARG A 412 -9.47 18.21 -11.82
C ARG A 412 -9.16 16.74 -11.70
N ALA A 413 -8.33 16.36 -10.72
CA ALA A 413 -8.01 14.95 -10.46
C ALA A 413 -9.28 14.16 -10.12
N MET A 414 -10.18 14.71 -9.30
CA MET A 414 -11.47 14.09 -8.97
C MET A 414 -12.33 13.85 -10.22
N LEU A 415 -12.38 14.80 -11.18
CA LEU A 415 -13.11 14.60 -12.44
C LEU A 415 -12.53 13.46 -13.28
N VAL A 416 -11.21 13.39 -13.40
CA VAL A 416 -10.55 12.32 -14.16
C VAL A 416 -10.81 10.97 -13.50
N VAL A 417 -10.63 10.89 -12.18
CA VAL A 417 -10.78 9.66 -11.42
C VAL A 417 -12.23 9.18 -11.39
N VAL A 418 -13.22 10.07 -11.23
CA VAL A 418 -14.65 9.67 -11.25
C VAL A 418 -15.08 9.24 -12.65
N ALA A 419 -14.62 9.92 -13.70
CA ALA A 419 -14.90 9.51 -15.08
C ALA A 419 -14.35 8.10 -15.37
N LEU A 420 -13.09 7.86 -14.98
CA LEU A 420 -12.49 6.55 -15.07
C LEU A 420 -13.22 5.50 -14.21
N GLN A 421 -13.69 5.87 -13.02
CA GLN A 421 -14.42 4.97 -12.13
C GLN A 421 -15.75 4.50 -12.74
N VAL A 422 -16.47 5.40 -13.40
CA VAL A 422 -17.71 5.08 -14.12
C VAL A 422 -17.42 4.12 -15.27
N VAL A 423 -16.42 4.41 -16.11
CA VAL A 423 -16.03 3.53 -17.22
C VAL A 423 -15.64 2.14 -16.70
N LEU A 424 -14.75 2.07 -15.71
CA LEU A 424 -14.33 0.81 -15.11
C LEU A 424 -15.50 0.07 -14.45
N GLY A 425 -16.45 0.79 -13.86
CA GLY A 425 -17.64 0.22 -13.22
C GLY A 425 -18.61 -0.38 -14.24
N VAL A 426 -18.83 0.29 -15.36
CA VAL A 426 -19.63 -0.23 -16.48
C VAL A 426 -18.95 -1.47 -17.07
N LEU A 427 -17.64 -1.43 -17.33
CA LEU A 427 -16.90 -2.59 -17.83
C LEU A 427 -16.96 -3.77 -16.86
N ALA A 428 -16.83 -3.52 -15.55
CA ALA A 428 -16.97 -4.56 -14.53
C ALA A 428 -18.40 -5.13 -14.47
N LEU A 429 -19.43 -4.28 -14.59
CA LEU A 429 -20.84 -4.71 -14.63
C LEU A 429 -21.12 -5.55 -15.88
N VAL A 430 -20.68 -5.10 -17.06
CA VAL A 430 -20.81 -5.84 -18.32
C VAL A 430 -20.14 -7.21 -18.20
N ALA A 431 -18.93 -7.26 -17.63
CA ALA A 431 -18.22 -8.51 -17.40
C ALA A 431 -19.00 -9.45 -16.47
N VAL A 432 -19.58 -8.92 -15.39
CA VAL A 432 -20.40 -9.69 -14.44
C VAL A 432 -21.72 -10.17 -15.04
N VAL A 433 -22.39 -9.36 -15.87
CA VAL A 433 -23.71 -9.69 -16.45
C VAL A 433 -23.60 -10.68 -17.60
N HIS A 434 -22.62 -10.52 -18.50
CA HIS A 434 -22.43 -11.44 -19.63
C HIS A 434 -21.76 -12.75 -19.23
N ASN A 435 -20.98 -12.70 -18.15
CA ASN A 435 -20.24 -13.83 -17.64
C ASN A 435 -20.41 -13.85 -16.13
N PRO A 436 -21.63 -14.12 -15.62
CA PRO A 436 -21.85 -14.25 -14.20
C PRO A 436 -20.90 -15.33 -13.70
N ARG A 437 -20.06 -14.98 -12.71
CA ARG A 437 -19.16 -15.96 -12.09
C ARG A 437 -20.00 -17.17 -11.72
N ALA A 438 -19.62 -18.32 -12.24
CA ALA A 438 -20.24 -19.59 -11.89
C ALA A 438 -19.75 -19.96 -10.49
N GLY A 439 -20.36 -19.37 -9.46
CA GLY A 439 -20.19 -19.82 -8.08
C GLY A 439 -19.51 -18.87 -7.11
N ARG A 440 -19.31 -19.40 -5.91
CA ARG A 440 -18.69 -18.82 -4.71
C ARG A 440 -17.19 -18.63 -4.93
N LEU A 441 -16.59 -17.58 -4.34
CA LEU A 441 -15.12 -17.47 -4.28
C LEU A 441 -14.52 -18.73 -3.65
N PRO A 442 -13.45 -19.33 -4.22
CA PRO A 442 -12.91 -20.58 -3.71
C PRO A 442 -12.56 -20.52 -2.21
N THR A 443 -12.93 -21.56 -1.48
CA THR A 443 -12.47 -21.81 -0.10
C THR A 443 -11.08 -22.45 -0.13
N ALA A 444 -10.40 -22.47 1.02
CA ALA A 444 -9.12 -23.17 1.14
C ALA A 444 -9.22 -24.65 0.72
N GLU A 445 -10.33 -25.32 1.05
CA GLU A 445 -10.59 -26.71 0.69
C GLU A 445 -10.72 -26.89 -0.83
N THR A 446 -11.52 -26.05 -1.50
CA THR A 446 -11.72 -26.17 -2.95
C THR A 446 -10.44 -25.91 -3.76
N ILE A 447 -9.58 -24.99 -3.31
CA ILE A 447 -8.27 -24.74 -3.94
C ILE A 447 -7.34 -25.94 -3.73
N ARG A 448 -7.36 -26.56 -2.54
CA ARG A 448 -6.56 -27.75 -2.28
C ARG A 448 -7.03 -28.94 -3.12
N ALA A 449 -8.34 -29.08 -3.34
CA ALA A 449 -8.91 -30.14 -4.15
C ALA A 449 -8.67 -29.96 -5.67
N GLY A 450 -8.11 -28.82 -6.12
CA GLY A 450 -7.92 -28.53 -7.54
C GLY A 450 -9.24 -28.26 -8.29
N GLU A 451 -10.29 -27.93 -7.55
CA GLU A 451 -11.64 -27.70 -8.08
C GLU A 451 -11.87 -26.23 -8.48
N GLU A 452 -10.84 -25.39 -8.41
CA GLU A 452 -10.95 -23.99 -8.76
C GLU A 452 -11.10 -23.74 -10.27
N GLN A 453 -11.88 -22.73 -10.62
CA GLN A 453 -12.00 -22.30 -12.01
C GLN A 453 -10.76 -21.53 -12.47
N PRO A 454 -10.42 -21.59 -13.78
CA PRO A 454 -9.34 -20.79 -14.35
C PRO A 454 -9.56 -19.29 -14.15
N VAL A 455 -8.50 -18.58 -13.74
CA VAL A 455 -8.56 -17.13 -13.55
C VAL A 455 -8.74 -16.43 -14.90
N ARG A 456 -9.84 -15.68 -15.05
CA ARG A 456 -10.08 -14.82 -16.21
C ARG A 456 -9.31 -13.51 -16.08
N VAL A 457 -8.06 -13.51 -16.54
CA VAL A 457 -7.11 -12.39 -16.37
C VAL A 457 -7.72 -11.02 -16.73
N GLY A 458 -8.40 -10.89 -17.86
CA GLY A 458 -9.02 -9.62 -18.27
C GLY A 458 -10.06 -9.11 -17.26
N GLN A 459 -10.95 -9.98 -16.77
CA GLN A 459 -11.93 -9.62 -15.75
C GLN A 459 -11.24 -9.27 -14.42
N ALA A 460 -10.20 -10.03 -14.05
CA ALA A 460 -9.43 -9.78 -12.84
C ALA A 460 -8.73 -8.41 -12.87
N LEU A 461 -8.18 -8.02 -14.03
CA LEU A 461 -7.57 -6.71 -14.24
C LEU A 461 -8.60 -5.58 -14.11
N PHE A 462 -9.76 -5.67 -14.77
CA PHE A 462 -10.80 -4.63 -14.65
C PHE A 462 -11.34 -4.52 -13.22
N ALA A 463 -11.60 -5.64 -12.55
CA ALA A 463 -12.07 -5.65 -11.17
C ALA A 463 -11.04 -5.07 -10.19
N THR A 464 -9.75 -5.32 -10.43
CA THR A 464 -8.63 -4.77 -9.66
C THR A 464 -8.47 -3.27 -9.93
N ALA A 465 -8.52 -2.85 -11.20
CA ALA A 465 -8.44 -1.45 -11.59
C ALA A 465 -9.61 -0.64 -11.04
N HIS A 466 -10.84 -1.17 -11.13
CA HIS A 466 -12.03 -0.53 -10.57
C HIS A 466 -11.93 -0.34 -9.06
N GLN A 467 -11.41 -1.34 -8.33
CA GLN A 467 -11.16 -1.21 -6.89
C GLN A 467 -10.05 -0.18 -6.59
N GLY A 468 -8.92 -0.27 -7.28
CA GLY A 468 -7.78 0.62 -7.07
C GLY A 468 -8.13 2.09 -7.36
N ASN A 469 -8.82 2.35 -8.46
CA ASN A 469 -9.29 3.70 -8.80
C ASN A 469 -10.38 4.18 -7.83
N GLY A 470 -11.25 3.28 -7.34
CA GLY A 470 -12.21 3.59 -6.27
C GLY A 470 -11.52 4.03 -4.96
N ALA A 471 -10.43 3.36 -4.59
CA ALA A 471 -9.61 3.75 -3.44
C ALA A 471 -8.93 5.12 -3.66
N LEU A 472 -8.40 5.37 -4.86
CA LEU A 472 -7.86 6.69 -5.23
C LEU A 472 -8.92 7.80 -5.14
N MET A 473 -10.14 7.53 -5.61
CA MET A 473 -11.28 8.44 -5.48
C MET A 473 -11.60 8.73 -4.01
N PHE A 474 -11.56 7.71 -3.14
CA PHE A 474 -11.76 7.87 -1.70
C PHE A 474 -10.66 8.72 -1.06
N GLY A 475 -9.41 8.47 -1.45
CA GLY A 475 -8.26 9.29 -1.06
C GLY A 475 -8.44 10.76 -1.46
N LEU A 476 -8.88 11.03 -2.69
CA LEU A 476 -9.19 12.39 -3.15
C LEU A 476 -10.35 13.04 -2.39
N ALA A 477 -11.39 12.26 -2.02
CA ALA A 477 -12.49 12.76 -1.20
C ALA A 477 -11.99 13.16 0.21
N MET A 478 -11.14 12.34 0.82
CA MET A 478 -10.50 12.63 2.11
C MET A 478 -9.53 13.81 2.03
N PHE A 479 -8.77 13.93 0.94
CA PHE A 479 -7.91 15.07 0.64
C PHE A 479 -8.72 16.38 0.59
N MET A 480 -9.85 16.38 -0.14
CA MET A 480 -10.75 17.53 -0.23
C MET A 480 -11.36 17.88 1.11
N LEU A 481 -11.80 16.87 1.87
CA LEU A 481 -12.35 17.06 3.20
C LEU A 481 -11.31 17.68 4.15
N ALA A 482 -10.07 17.19 4.13
CA ALA A 482 -8.98 17.74 4.93
C ALA A 482 -8.72 19.22 4.59
N TRP A 483 -8.59 19.56 3.30
CA TRP A 483 -8.37 20.94 2.86
C TRP A 483 -9.57 21.86 3.15
N SER A 484 -10.79 21.36 3.04
CA SER A 484 -12.01 22.15 3.34
C SER A 484 -12.07 22.63 4.79
N ARG A 485 -11.35 21.97 5.71
CA ARG A 485 -11.27 22.31 7.13
C ARG A 485 -10.16 23.33 7.44
N ARG A 486 -9.30 23.71 6.48
CA ARG A 486 -8.20 24.69 6.64
C ARG A 486 -8.66 26.14 6.61
N GLY A 487 -9.74 26.47 7.32
CA GLY A 487 -10.27 27.83 7.34
C GLY A 487 -10.12 28.55 8.67
N ALA A 488 -9.72 29.82 8.62
CA ALA A 488 -9.74 30.77 9.73
C ALA A 488 -11.18 31.00 10.21
N VAL A 489 -11.34 31.30 11.50
CA VAL A 489 -12.51 32.05 11.95
C VAL A 489 -12.29 33.48 11.46
N PRO A 490 -13.25 34.13 10.76
CA PRO A 490 -13.12 35.54 10.43
C PRO A 490 -12.89 36.34 11.71
N PRO A 491 -12.05 37.39 11.72
CA PRO A 491 -12.02 38.31 12.85
C PRO A 491 -13.45 38.80 13.10
N SER A 492 -13.90 38.73 14.35
CA SER A 492 -15.16 39.34 14.77
C SER A 492 -15.17 40.78 14.28
N LYS A 493 -16.28 41.22 13.66
CA LYS A 493 -16.45 42.63 13.26
C LYS A 493 -16.03 43.51 14.45
N PRO A 494 -15.26 44.59 14.23
CA PRO A 494 -14.99 45.54 15.29
C PRO A 494 -16.34 45.93 15.89
N VAL A 495 -16.50 45.75 17.20
CA VAL A 495 -17.58 46.39 17.94
C VAL A 495 -17.38 47.88 17.66
N GLN A 496 -18.29 48.48 16.90
CA GLN A 496 -18.35 49.93 16.83
C GLN A 496 -18.67 50.37 18.26
N ASP A 497 -17.66 50.89 18.96
CA ASP A 497 -17.89 51.67 20.17
C ASP A 497 -18.83 52.79 19.76
N LYS A 498 -20.09 52.65 20.17
CA LYS A 498 -21.01 53.77 20.19
C LYS A 498 -20.46 54.72 21.23
N HIS A 499 -19.74 55.74 20.78
CA HIS A 499 -19.46 56.90 21.62
C HIS A 499 -20.80 57.45 22.13
N PRO A 500 -20.99 57.60 23.46
CA PRO A 500 -22.10 58.38 23.96
C PRO A 500 -21.78 59.86 23.68
N VAL A 501 -22.70 60.50 22.95
CA VAL A 501 -22.80 61.96 22.81
C VAL A 501 -23.39 62.53 24.09
#